data_AF-A0A2A2L1G0-F1
#
_entry.id   AF-A0A2A2L1G0-F1
#
_cell.length_a   1.000
_cell.length_b   1.000
_cell.length_c   1.000
_cell.angle_alpha   90.00
_cell.angle_beta   90.00
_cell.angle_gamma   90.00
#
_symmetry.space_group_name_H-M   'P 1'
#
loop_
_entity.id
_entity.type
_entity.pdbx_description
1 polymer ?
#
loop_
_entity_poly.entity_id
_entity_poly.type
_entity_poly.pdbx_seq_one_letter_code
_entity_poly.pdbx_strand_id
1 'polypeptide(L)'
;MSSDLDAALQKSRDKRVLSIQSHVVHGYAGNKCSVFPLQMNGFEVDFINSVQFSNHAGNVFYKSLPTRYSHVKGQKLTDAELSELYEGLKLNDLLHYTHILTGYCGNITFLQRIADVVKDIKQRNPQAIFVCDPVMGDNGHYYCPPDLMPVYRDTIVPLADVLTPNAFELGELTGMQVDTEESCLQAVNKIHALGVRIVVVTSGIEKAQKEGHLNCYTSIRGVPNNIILT
;
A
#
# COMPACT_ATOMS: atom_id res chain seq x y z
N MET A 1 3.11 41.40 -2.70
CA MET A 1 2.87 40.03 -3.20
C MET A 1 4.01 39.10 -2.76
N SER A 2 4.15 38.80 -1.45
CA SER A 2 5.24 37.90 -1.03
C SER A 2 5.00 37.11 0.27
N SER A 3 4.04 37.43 1.16
CA SER A 3 3.78 36.57 2.33
C SER A 3 2.83 35.42 2.02
N ASP A 4 1.75 35.70 1.28
CA ASP A 4 0.67 34.74 1.09
C ASP A 4 0.99 33.72 0.00
N LEU A 5 1.79 34.12 -1.01
CA LEU A 5 2.31 33.22 -2.02
C LEU A 5 3.36 32.28 -1.40
N ASP A 6 4.28 32.81 -0.59
CA ASP A 6 5.28 31.98 0.08
C ASP A 6 4.62 31.03 1.10
N ALA A 7 3.62 31.49 1.86
CA ALA A 7 2.84 30.63 2.74
C ALA A 7 2.01 29.58 1.98
N ALA A 8 1.45 29.91 0.81
CA ALA A 8 0.73 28.96 -0.04
C ALA A 8 1.69 27.92 -0.66
N LEU A 9 2.87 28.34 -1.09
CA LEU A 9 3.93 27.46 -1.59
C LEU A 9 4.53 26.59 -0.48
N GLN A 10 4.62 27.11 0.75
CA GLN A 10 5.04 26.34 1.93
C GLN A 10 3.99 25.27 2.27
N LYS A 11 2.71 25.65 2.28
CA LYS A 11 1.58 24.75 2.58
C LYS A 11 1.41 23.63 1.54
N SER A 12 1.83 23.83 0.29
CA SER A 12 1.87 22.75 -0.71
C SER A 12 3.07 21.81 -0.50
N ARG A 13 4.13 22.25 0.18
CA ARG A 13 5.31 21.43 0.50
C ARG A 13 5.17 20.63 1.79
N ASP A 14 4.18 20.93 2.62
CA ASP A 14 3.94 20.23 3.89
C ASP A 14 3.50 18.77 3.70
N LYS A 15 3.03 18.37 2.50
CA LYS A 15 2.54 17.02 2.24
C LYS A 15 3.53 16.22 1.39
N ARG A 16 4.56 15.68 2.05
CA ARG A 16 5.54 14.78 1.42
C ARG A 16 5.25 13.30 1.67
N VAL A 17 5.24 12.51 0.60
CA VAL A 17 5.04 11.05 0.60
C VAL A 17 6.35 10.35 0.24
N LEU A 18 6.74 9.35 1.03
CA LEU A 18 7.70 8.33 0.61
C LEU A 18 6.93 7.10 0.10
N SER A 19 7.00 6.83 -1.20
CA SER A 19 6.30 5.71 -1.83
C SER A 19 7.25 4.56 -2.16
N ILE A 20 7.13 3.42 -1.48
CA ILE A 20 7.96 2.22 -1.70
C ILE A 20 7.07 1.13 -2.31
N GLN A 21 7.09 1.01 -3.64
CA GLN A 21 6.22 0.10 -4.40
C GLN A 21 6.93 -0.45 -5.64
N SER A 22 6.27 -1.35 -6.37
CA SER A 22 6.75 -1.80 -7.68
C SER A 22 6.65 -0.70 -8.75
N HIS A 23 7.36 -0.88 -9.86
CA HIS A 23 7.24 -0.04 -11.06
C HIS A 23 7.31 -0.88 -12.34
N VAL A 24 6.53 -0.47 -13.35
CA VAL A 24 6.52 -1.07 -14.70
C VAL A 24 6.67 0.00 -15.78
N VAL A 25 7.48 -0.27 -16.81
CA VAL A 25 7.66 0.66 -17.95
C VAL A 25 6.40 0.69 -18.83
N HIS A 26 5.87 -0.47 -19.21
CA HIS A 26 4.64 -0.61 -19.98
C HIS A 26 3.47 -1.09 -19.08
N GLY A 27 2.29 -0.50 -19.26
CA GLY A 27 1.14 -0.68 -18.37
C GLY A 27 1.16 0.24 -17.15
N TYR A 28 0.27 -0.01 -16.20
CA TYR A 28 0.08 0.81 -14.99
C TYR A 28 -0.01 -0.10 -13.77
N ALA A 29 0.99 -0.03 -12.89
CA ALA A 29 1.03 -0.71 -11.59
C ALA A 29 1.99 0.01 -10.63
N GLY A 30 1.76 -0.16 -9.32
CA GLY A 30 2.62 0.37 -8.25
C GLY A 30 2.83 1.88 -8.35
N ASN A 31 4.09 2.34 -8.24
CA ASN A 31 4.47 3.75 -8.31
C ASN A 31 3.99 4.45 -9.59
N LYS A 32 3.85 3.73 -10.70
CA LYS A 32 3.32 4.33 -11.94
C LYS A 32 1.83 4.69 -11.82
N CYS A 33 1.08 4.03 -10.95
CA CYS A 33 -0.31 4.36 -10.65
C CYS A 33 -0.45 5.37 -9.52
N SER A 34 0.44 5.40 -8.54
CA SER A 34 0.28 6.21 -7.34
C SER A 34 0.93 7.60 -7.44
N VAL A 35 2.12 7.71 -8.04
CA VAL A 35 2.90 8.96 -8.04
C VAL A 35 2.16 10.08 -8.75
N PHE A 36 1.67 9.85 -9.98
CA PHE A 36 1.01 10.91 -10.76
C PHE A 36 -0.28 11.40 -10.10
N PRO A 37 -1.23 10.55 -9.67
CA PRO A 37 -2.41 11.02 -8.95
C PRO A 37 -2.09 11.75 -7.64
N LEU A 38 -1.09 11.31 -6.87
CA LEU A 38 -0.67 12.00 -5.65
C LEU A 38 -0.15 13.41 -5.96
N GLN A 39 0.72 13.54 -6.96
CA GLN A 39 1.24 14.84 -7.41
C GLN A 39 0.12 15.76 -7.91
N MET A 40 -0.84 15.23 -8.67
CA MET A 40 -2.03 15.97 -9.12
C MET A 40 -2.91 16.44 -7.95
N ASN A 41 -2.82 15.79 -6.79
CA ASN A 41 -3.51 16.16 -5.56
C ASN A 41 -2.62 16.98 -4.59
N GLY A 42 -1.50 17.53 -5.07
CA GLY A 42 -0.66 18.46 -4.33
C GLY A 42 0.26 17.82 -3.30
N PHE A 43 0.57 16.52 -3.44
CA PHE A 43 1.62 15.87 -2.66
C PHE A 43 2.96 15.95 -3.39
N GLU A 44 4.02 16.23 -2.66
CA GLU A 44 5.40 15.96 -3.10
C GLU A 44 5.69 14.47 -2.89
N VAL A 45 6.16 13.76 -3.90
CA VAL A 45 6.31 12.30 -3.85
C VAL A 45 7.74 11.92 -4.21
N ASP A 46 8.45 11.40 -3.21
CA ASP A 46 9.69 10.66 -3.43
C ASP A 46 9.33 9.18 -3.53
N PHE A 47 9.80 8.49 -4.56
CA PHE A 47 9.44 7.09 -4.79
C PHE A 47 10.66 6.20 -4.94
N ILE A 48 10.62 5.06 -4.27
CA ILE A 48 11.61 3.99 -4.37
C ILE A 48 10.92 2.79 -5.04
N ASN A 49 11.48 2.33 -6.14
CA ASN A 49 10.94 1.20 -6.90
C ASN A 49 11.49 -0.10 -6.33
N SER A 50 10.66 -0.90 -5.65
CA SER A 50 11.04 -2.23 -5.15
C SER A 50 11.40 -3.19 -6.29
N VAL A 51 10.77 -2.98 -7.46
CA VAL A 51 11.15 -3.59 -8.73
C VAL A 51 10.98 -2.56 -9.84
N GLN A 52 11.79 -2.67 -10.89
CA GLN A 52 11.62 -1.92 -12.12
C GLN A 52 11.59 -2.88 -13.29
N PHE A 53 10.37 -3.24 -13.74
CA PHE A 53 10.15 -4.21 -14.79
C PHE A 53 9.68 -3.58 -16.10
N SER A 54 9.90 -4.28 -17.21
CA SER A 54 9.44 -3.89 -18.55
C SER A 54 7.90 -3.76 -18.62
N ASN A 55 7.19 -4.65 -17.94
CA ASN A 55 5.74 -4.79 -17.92
C ASN A 55 5.33 -5.58 -16.68
N HIS A 56 4.05 -5.58 -16.33
CA HIS A 56 3.56 -6.41 -15.24
C HIS A 56 3.70 -7.90 -15.59
N ALA A 57 3.93 -8.73 -14.57
CA ALA A 57 4.06 -10.18 -14.75
C ALA A 57 2.72 -10.89 -15.00
N GLY A 58 1.61 -10.20 -14.71
CA GLY A 58 0.22 -10.55 -15.06
C GLY A 58 -0.07 -12.03 -15.24
N ASN A 59 -0.47 -12.71 -14.16
CA ASN A 59 -1.35 -13.87 -14.29
C ASN A 59 -2.80 -13.38 -14.17
N VAL A 60 -3.23 -12.52 -15.09
CA VAL A 60 -4.62 -12.04 -15.10
C VAL A 60 -5.44 -13.01 -15.95
N PHE A 61 -5.88 -14.12 -15.34
CA PHE A 61 -6.89 -15.00 -15.94
C PHE A 61 -8.30 -14.47 -15.63
N TYR A 62 -8.58 -13.21 -15.94
CA TYR A 62 -9.96 -12.74 -15.95
C TYR A 62 -10.52 -12.84 -17.36
N LYS A 63 -11.74 -13.38 -17.43
CA LYS A 63 -12.54 -13.64 -18.62
C LYS A 63 -12.22 -12.60 -19.71
N SER A 64 -11.65 -13.08 -20.82
CA SER A 64 -11.43 -12.36 -22.09
C SER A 64 -10.34 -11.28 -22.22
N LEU A 65 -9.44 -11.08 -21.24
CA LEU A 65 -8.25 -10.22 -21.47
C LEU A 65 -7.01 -11.07 -21.81
N PRO A 66 -6.48 -11.00 -23.06
CA PRO A 66 -5.36 -11.82 -23.48
C PRO A 66 -4.05 -11.08 -23.20
N THR A 67 -3.51 -11.09 -21.99
CA THR A 67 -2.17 -10.51 -21.78
C THR A 67 -1.45 -11.10 -20.58
N ARG A 68 -1.16 -12.40 -20.64
CA ARG A 68 0.05 -12.90 -19.99
C ARG A 68 1.21 -12.55 -20.90
N TYR A 69 2.07 -11.63 -20.46
CA TYR A 69 3.29 -11.35 -21.20
C TYR A 69 4.22 -12.57 -21.13
N SER A 70 4.68 -13.06 -22.28
CA SER A 70 5.62 -14.19 -22.34
C SER A 70 6.97 -13.88 -21.70
N HIS A 71 7.32 -12.60 -21.61
CA HIS A 71 8.58 -12.14 -21.07
C HIS A 71 8.39 -10.96 -20.12
N VAL A 72 9.16 -10.99 -19.03
CA VAL A 72 9.33 -9.88 -18.10
C VAL A 72 10.82 -9.75 -17.87
N LYS A 73 11.36 -8.55 -18.03
CA LYS A 73 12.77 -8.23 -17.74
C LYS A 73 12.82 -7.03 -16.81
N GLY A 74 13.89 -6.93 -16.04
CA GLY A 74 14.17 -5.76 -15.23
C GLY A 74 14.80 -6.11 -13.89
N GLN A 75 14.90 -5.09 -13.05
CA GLN A 75 15.67 -5.12 -11.81
C GLN A 75 14.76 -5.32 -10.61
N LYS A 76 15.30 -5.97 -9.57
CA LYS A 76 14.69 -6.06 -8.25
C LYS A 76 15.62 -5.35 -7.29
N LEU A 77 15.10 -4.39 -6.54
CA LEU A 77 15.85 -3.70 -5.51
C LEU A 77 16.00 -4.62 -4.30
N THR A 78 17.21 -4.77 -3.80
CA THR A 78 17.54 -5.55 -2.61
C THR A 78 17.31 -4.73 -1.33
N ASP A 79 17.26 -5.38 -0.18
CA ASP A 79 17.15 -4.70 1.11
C ASP A 79 18.40 -3.85 1.43
N ALA A 80 19.58 -4.26 0.97
CA ALA A 80 20.80 -3.48 1.08
C ALA A 80 20.73 -2.19 0.25
N GLU A 81 20.29 -2.28 -1.01
CA GLU A 81 20.12 -1.10 -1.88
C GLU A 81 19.01 -0.16 -1.37
N LEU A 82 17.92 -0.70 -0.81
CA LEU A 82 16.92 0.13 -0.11
C LEU A 82 17.56 0.89 1.07
N SER A 83 18.40 0.20 1.85
CA SER A 83 19.09 0.80 2.99
C SER A 83 20.06 1.89 2.54
N GLU A 84 20.78 1.68 1.44
CA GLU A 84 21.71 2.65 0.86
C GLU A 84 20.99 3.92 0.40
N LEU A 85 19.89 3.78 -0.33
CA LEU A 85 19.07 4.93 -0.76
C LEU A 85 18.51 5.69 0.45
N TYR A 86 17.97 4.96 1.42
CA TYR A 86 17.38 5.56 2.62
C TYR A 86 18.43 6.27 3.48
N GLU A 87 19.62 5.70 3.63
CA GLU A 87 20.75 6.34 4.32
C GLU A 87 21.19 7.60 3.58
N GLY A 88 21.22 7.59 2.24
CA GLY A 88 21.48 8.79 1.44
C GLY A 88 20.48 9.92 1.73
N LEU A 89 19.17 9.60 1.83
CA LEU A 89 18.15 10.58 2.24
C LEU A 89 18.40 11.09 3.66
N LYS A 90 18.78 10.20 4.58
CA LYS A 90 19.05 10.52 5.98
C LYS A 90 20.26 11.44 6.15
N LEU A 91 21.36 11.16 5.46
CA LEU A 91 22.59 11.96 5.50
C LEU A 91 22.39 13.38 4.97
N ASN A 92 21.41 13.58 4.08
CA ASN A 92 21.06 14.88 3.53
C ASN A 92 19.91 15.57 4.28
N ASP A 93 19.46 15.01 5.41
CA ASP A 93 18.32 15.52 6.21
C ASP A 93 17.03 15.66 5.38
N LEU A 94 16.71 14.67 4.55
CA LEU A 94 15.55 14.69 3.63
C LEU A 94 14.34 13.90 4.16
N LEU A 95 14.39 13.40 5.39
CA LEU A 95 13.37 12.52 5.96
C LEU A 95 12.13 13.24 6.52
N HIS A 96 11.81 14.43 6.02
CA HIS A 96 10.65 15.23 6.43
C HIS A 96 9.33 14.71 5.81
N TYR A 97 9.12 13.40 5.88
CA TYR A 97 7.92 12.74 5.35
C TYR A 97 6.74 12.91 6.29
N THR A 98 5.58 13.18 5.70
CA THR A 98 4.29 13.21 6.41
C THR A 98 3.46 11.97 6.12
N HIS A 99 3.77 11.29 5.02
CA HIS A 99 3.07 10.09 4.60
C HIS A 99 4.08 9.05 4.11
N ILE A 100 3.78 7.80 4.35
CA ILE A 100 4.50 6.65 3.79
C ILE A 100 3.46 5.79 3.08
N LEU A 101 3.76 5.36 1.86
CA LEU A 101 2.89 4.49 1.08
C LEU A 101 3.68 3.26 0.64
N THR A 102 3.23 2.08 1.04
CA THR A 102 3.86 0.81 0.61
C THR A 102 2.88 -0.03 -0.18
N GLY A 103 3.42 -0.82 -1.10
CA GLY A 103 2.69 -1.79 -1.92
C GLY A 103 3.53 -3.03 -2.15
N TYR A 104 3.48 -3.59 -3.36
CA TYR A 104 4.19 -4.83 -3.71
C TYR A 104 5.65 -4.89 -3.23
N CYS A 105 5.92 -5.92 -2.42
CA CYS A 105 7.24 -6.33 -1.95
C CYS A 105 7.47 -7.80 -2.29
N GLY A 106 8.63 -8.12 -2.88
CA GLY A 106 8.92 -9.45 -3.40
C GLY A 106 9.67 -10.39 -2.46
N ASN A 107 10.17 -9.92 -1.30
CA ASN A 107 10.98 -10.73 -0.40
C ASN A 107 10.92 -10.28 1.07
N ILE A 108 11.24 -11.20 1.98
CA ILE A 108 11.07 -11.06 3.43
C ILE A 108 11.99 -9.98 4.00
N THR A 109 13.27 -9.98 3.64
CA THR A 109 14.27 -9.04 4.19
C THR A 109 13.96 -7.60 3.79
N PHE A 110 13.47 -7.40 2.57
CA PHE A 110 13.03 -6.10 2.09
C PHE A 110 11.79 -5.60 2.84
N LEU A 111 10.82 -6.49 3.11
CA LEU A 111 9.64 -6.11 3.89
C LEU A 111 10.01 -5.74 5.33
N GLN A 112 10.93 -6.48 5.95
CA GLN A 112 11.49 -6.13 7.26
C GLN A 112 12.20 -4.77 7.22
N ARG A 113 12.97 -4.48 6.17
CA ARG A 113 13.63 -3.18 5.99
C ARG A 113 12.63 -2.04 5.80
N ILE A 114 11.51 -2.26 5.12
CA ILE A 114 10.39 -1.31 5.06
C ILE A 114 9.89 -0.99 6.48
N ALA A 115 9.73 -2.00 7.34
CA ALA A 115 9.31 -1.78 8.72
C ALA A 115 10.27 -0.88 9.49
N ASP A 116 11.59 -1.05 9.28
CA ASP A 116 12.61 -0.20 9.89
C ASP A 116 12.52 1.25 9.40
N VAL A 117 12.31 1.45 8.09
CA VAL A 117 12.09 2.78 7.49
C VAL A 117 10.86 3.46 8.10
N VAL A 118 9.74 2.75 8.18
CA VAL A 118 8.49 3.28 8.76
C VAL A 118 8.71 3.69 10.22
N LYS A 119 9.40 2.87 11.01
CA LYS A 119 9.70 3.17 12.42
C LYS A 119 10.58 4.41 12.56
N ASP A 120 11.64 4.55 11.77
CA ASP A 120 12.53 5.73 11.83
C ASP A 120 11.79 7.02 11.43
N ILE A 121 10.97 6.97 10.37
CA ILE A 121 10.14 8.13 9.99
C ILE A 121 9.14 8.48 11.10
N LYS A 122 8.45 7.50 11.69
CA LYS A 122 7.49 7.74 12.78
C LYS A 122 8.16 8.22 14.07
N GLN A 123 9.41 7.84 14.34
CA GLN A 123 10.18 8.39 15.46
C GLN A 123 10.48 9.88 15.27
N ARG A 124 10.77 10.30 14.03
CA ARG A 124 11.03 11.71 13.67
C ARG A 124 9.74 12.53 13.61
N ASN A 125 8.68 11.94 13.07
CA ASN A 125 7.36 12.54 12.95
C ASN A 125 6.29 11.55 13.42
N PRO A 126 5.90 11.59 14.70
CA PRO A 126 4.86 10.71 15.25
C PRO A 126 3.47 10.89 14.62
N GLN A 127 3.25 11.97 13.86
CA GLN A 127 2.02 12.23 13.11
C GLN A 127 2.08 11.72 11.67
N ALA A 128 3.21 11.14 11.24
CA ALA A 128 3.33 10.60 9.89
C ALA A 128 2.35 9.44 9.68
N ILE A 129 1.59 9.51 8.60
CA ILE A 129 0.56 8.53 8.25
C ILE A 129 1.19 7.43 7.40
N PHE A 130 1.17 6.20 7.89
CA PHE A 130 1.57 5.03 7.13
C PHE A 130 0.34 4.35 6.49
N VAL A 131 0.30 4.38 5.16
CA VAL A 131 -0.66 3.67 4.32
C VAL A 131 0.00 2.39 3.79
N CYS A 132 -0.52 1.24 4.20
CA CYS A 132 -0.03 -0.06 3.79
C CYS A 132 -1.04 -0.74 2.84
N ASP A 133 -0.62 -0.97 1.60
CA ASP A 133 -1.26 -1.91 0.68
C ASP A 133 -0.55 -3.27 0.77
N PRO A 134 -1.13 -4.28 1.46
CA PRO A 134 -0.47 -5.54 1.76
C PRO A 134 -0.53 -6.50 0.55
N VAL A 135 0.02 -6.07 -0.59
CA VAL A 135 -0.08 -6.79 -1.86
C VAL A 135 0.52 -8.19 -1.73
N MET A 136 -0.34 -9.20 -1.62
CA MET A 136 0.05 -10.60 -1.49
C MET A 136 -0.53 -11.47 -2.59
N GLY A 137 -1.75 -11.20 -3.04
CA GLY A 137 -2.48 -12.07 -3.94
C GLY A 137 -3.91 -11.61 -4.17
N ASP A 138 -4.63 -12.37 -5.00
CA ASP A 138 -6.05 -12.15 -5.26
C ASP A 138 -6.69 -13.47 -5.72
N ASN A 139 -8.02 -13.58 -5.64
CA ASN A 139 -8.79 -14.77 -6.04
C ASN A 139 -8.21 -16.11 -5.57
N GLY A 140 -7.76 -16.18 -4.31
CA GLY A 140 -7.20 -17.42 -3.75
C GLY A 140 -5.78 -17.76 -4.22
N HIS A 141 -5.10 -16.86 -4.95
CA HIS A 141 -3.75 -17.09 -5.48
C HIS A 141 -2.77 -16.03 -5.01
N TYR A 142 -1.64 -16.48 -4.45
CA TYR A 142 -0.52 -15.62 -4.08
C TYR A 142 0.29 -15.16 -5.32
N TYR A 143 0.63 -13.87 -5.36
CA TYR A 143 1.58 -13.28 -6.30
C TYR A 143 3.01 -13.24 -5.77
N CYS A 144 3.17 -13.34 -4.46
CA CYS A 144 4.45 -13.34 -3.74
C CYS A 144 4.61 -14.62 -2.91
N PRO A 145 5.80 -14.93 -2.38
CA PRO A 145 5.96 -16.04 -1.45
C PRO A 145 4.99 -15.94 -0.26
N PRO A 146 4.24 -17.01 0.09
CA PRO A 146 3.33 -17.00 1.25
C PRO A 146 4.02 -16.67 2.58
N ASP A 147 5.33 -16.91 2.67
CA ASP A 147 6.17 -16.60 3.85
C ASP A 147 6.25 -15.09 4.16
N LEU A 148 5.74 -14.23 3.28
CA LEU A 148 5.58 -12.79 3.57
C LEU A 148 4.40 -12.51 4.50
N MET A 149 3.37 -13.35 4.50
CA MET A 149 2.14 -13.12 5.29
C MET A 149 2.44 -12.95 6.79
N PRO A 150 3.25 -13.81 7.45
CA PRO A 150 3.58 -13.61 8.86
C PRO A 150 4.27 -12.28 9.13
N VAL A 151 5.15 -11.81 8.24
CA VAL A 151 5.81 -10.50 8.39
C VAL A 151 4.81 -9.36 8.23
N TYR A 152 3.90 -9.45 7.26
CA TYR A 152 2.83 -8.48 7.14
C TYR A 152 1.99 -8.41 8.42
N ARG A 153 1.46 -9.55 8.87
CA ARG A 153 0.58 -9.64 10.04
C ARG A 153 1.26 -9.18 11.33
N ASP A 154 2.47 -9.66 11.60
CA ASP A 154 3.11 -9.49 12.91
C ASP A 154 3.98 -8.24 12.99
N THR A 155 4.46 -7.71 11.86
CA THR A 155 5.40 -6.58 11.83
C THR A 155 4.83 -5.34 11.14
N ILE A 156 4.21 -5.48 9.96
CA ILE A 156 3.82 -4.32 9.14
C ILE A 156 2.46 -3.77 9.55
N VAL A 157 1.45 -4.63 9.64
CA VAL A 157 0.07 -4.25 9.97
C VAL A 157 -0.02 -3.48 11.30
N PRO A 158 0.70 -3.86 12.38
CA PRO A 158 0.67 -3.09 13.63
C PRO A 158 1.26 -1.67 13.51
N LEU A 159 2.05 -1.38 12.47
CA LEU A 159 2.60 -0.05 12.23
C LEU A 159 1.66 0.83 11.39
N ALA A 160 0.73 0.23 10.66
CA ALA A 160 -0.11 0.92 9.68
C ALA A 160 -1.21 1.76 10.35
N ASP A 161 -1.38 2.99 9.89
CA ASP A 161 -2.52 3.83 10.25
C ASP A 161 -3.71 3.56 9.34
N VAL A 162 -3.41 3.29 8.06
CA VAL A 162 -4.36 2.92 7.01
C VAL A 162 -3.93 1.61 6.37
N LEU A 163 -4.83 0.63 6.29
CA LEU A 163 -4.61 -0.63 5.59
C LEU A 163 -5.60 -0.75 4.42
N THR A 164 -5.12 -1.15 3.24
CA THR A 164 -5.96 -1.21 2.02
C THR A 164 -6.02 -2.61 1.39
N PRO A 165 -6.40 -3.67 2.11
CA PRO A 165 -6.38 -5.03 1.56
C PRO A 165 -7.54 -5.25 0.57
N ASN A 166 -7.39 -6.21 -0.34
CA ASN A 166 -8.55 -6.86 -0.96
C ASN A 166 -9.13 -7.95 -0.02
N ALA A 167 -10.26 -8.57 -0.39
CA ALA A 167 -10.91 -9.60 0.42
C ALA A 167 -10.02 -10.83 0.69
N PHE A 168 -9.23 -11.27 -0.30
CA PHE A 168 -8.30 -12.38 -0.15
C PHE A 168 -7.22 -12.04 0.89
N GLU A 169 -6.58 -10.89 0.76
CA GLU A 169 -5.53 -10.41 1.67
C GLU A 169 -6.07 -10.20 3.08
N LEU A 170 -7.28 -9.64 3.21
CA LEU A 170 -7.96 -9.50 4.50
C LEU A 170 -8.23 -10.87 5.13
N GLY A 171 -8.62 -11.86 4.33
CA GLY A 171 -8.81 -13.24 4.78
C GLY A 171 -7.52 -13.86 5.30
N GLU A 172 -6.41 -13.74 4.56
CA GLU A 172 -5.09 -14.23 4.97
C GLU A 172 -4.60 -13.56 6.27
N LEU A 173 -4.76 -12.24 6.39
CA LEU A 173 -4.34 -11.49 7.59
C LEU A 173 -5.14 -11.85 8.84
N THR A 174 -6.42 -12.22 8.67
CA THR A 174 -7.34 -12.47 9.80
C THR A 174 -7.61 -13.95 10.08
N GLY A 175 -7.15 -14.84 9.19
CA GLY A 175 -7.46 -16.27 9.20
C GLY A 175 -8.95 -16.54 8.99
N MET A 176 -9.65 -15.69 8.23
CA MET A 176 -11.09 -15.79 8.01
C MET A 176 -11.40 -15.91 6.52
N GLN A 177 -12.49 -16.59 6.20
CA GLN A 177 -13.08 -16.49 4.87
C GLN A 177 -13.88 -15.18 4.79
N VAL A 178 -13.57 -14.33 3.79
CA VAL A 178 -14.21 -13.04 3.57
C VAL A 178 -14.94 -13.07 2.23
N ASP A 179 -16.23 -13.42 2.24
CA ASP A 179 -17.04 -13.56 1.04
C ASP A 179 -18.39 -12.82 1.10
N THR A 180 -18.80 -12.36 2.28
CA THR A 180 -19.99 -11.55 2.55
C THR A 180 -19.62 -10.23 3.24
N GLU A 181 -20.52 -9.24 3.15
CA GLU A 181 -20.38 -7.98 3.91
C GLU A 181 -20.21 -8.25 5.41
N GLU A 182 -21.00 -9.14 6.02
CA GLU A 182 -20.89 -9.49 7.43
C GLU A 182 -19.50 -10.04 7.79
N SER A 183 -19.00 -11.01 7.02
CA SER A 183 -17.66 -11.59 7.23
C SER A 183 -16.54 -10.56 7.09
N CYS A 184 -16.69 -9.60 6.16
CA CYS A 184 -15.76 -8.51 5.95
C CYS A 184 -15.70 -7.58 7.17
N LEU A 185 -16.86 -7.19 7.70
CA LEU A 185 -16.91 -6.33 8.89
C LEU A 185 -16.29 -7.02 10.12
N GLN A 186 -16.52 -8.33 10.29
CA GLN A 186 -15.88 -9.09 11.34
C GLN A 186 -14.35 -9.14 11.18
N ALA A 187 -13.85 -9.34 9.95
CA ALA A 187 -12.42 -9.33 9.66
C ALA A 187 -11.79 -7.94 9.85
N VAL A 188 -12.46 -6.87 9.41
CA VAL A 188 -12.07 -5.47 9.65
C VAL A 188 -11.97 -5.17 11.15
N ASN A 189 -12.91 -5.65 11.96
CA ASN A 189 -12.84 -5.50 13.42
C ASN A 189 -11.61 -6.19 14.04
N LYS A 190 -11.20 -7.36 13.51
CA LYS A 190 -9.94 -7.99 13.93
C LYS A 190 -8.73 -7.12 13.57
N ILE A 191 -8.69 -6.53 12.38
CA ILE A 191 -7.62 -5.61 11.98
C ILE A 191 -7.58 -4.37 12.88
N HIS A 192 -8.73 -3.80 13.23
CA HIS A 192 -8.79 -2.69 14.20
C HIS A 192 -8.27 -3.07 15.59
N ALA A 193 -8.47 -4.32 16.02
CA ALA A 193 -7.93 -4.82 17.28
C ALA A 193 -6.39 -4.91 17.27
N LEU A 194 -5.76 -5.01 16.10
CA LEU A 194 -4.29 -4.96 15.92
C LEU A 194 -3.71 -3.54 15.98
N GLY A 195 -4.56 -2.51 16.05
CA GLY A 195 -4.12 -1.11 16.19
C GLY A 195 -4.44 -0.22 15.00
N VAL A 196 -4.72 -0.81 13.82
CA VAL A 196 -4.98 -0.05 12.59
C VAL A 196 -6.22 0.83 12.75
N ARG A 197 -6.08 2.11 12.43
CA ARG A 197 -7.14 3.09 12.59
C ARG A 197 -8.15 3.05 11.44
N ILE A 198 -7.68 2.96 10.20
CA ILE A 198 -8.53 3.00 9.00
C ILE A 198 -8.29 1.74 8.19
N VAL A 199 -9.35 1.05 7.79
CA VAL A 199 -9.28 -0.10 6.88
C VAL A 199 -10.16 0.18 5.67
N VAL A 200 -9.59 0.01 4.48
CA VAL A 200 -10.28 0.18 3.19
C VAL A 200 -10.20 -1.14 2.43
N VAL A 201 -11.28 -1.92 2.45
CA VAL A 201 -11.36 -3.17 1.70
C VAL A 201 -11.70 -2.83 0.25
N THR A 202 -10.74 -3.03 -0.64
CA THR A 202 -10.75 -2.47 -2.00
C THR A 202 -11.68 -3.23 -2.95
N SER A 203 -11.71 -4.57 -2.87
CA SER A 203 -12.48 -5.44 -3.76
C SER A 203 -12.63 -6.87 -3.20
N GLY A 204 -13.36 -7.73 -3.92
CA GLY A 204 -13.30 -9.20 -3.74
C GLY A 204 -14.40 -9.82 -2.86
N ILE A 205 -15.42 -9.06 -2.45
CA ILE A 205 -16.53 -9.59 -1.64
C ILE A 205 -17.63 -10.15 -2.55
N GLU A 206 -17.40 -11.36 -3.06
CA GLU A 206 -18.19 -11.96 -4.15
C GLU A 206 -19.70 -12.01 -3.86
N LYS A 207 -20.14 -12.42 -2.66
CA LYS A 207 -21.57 -12.58 -2.36
C LYS A 207 -22.29 -11.26 -2.11
N ALA A 208 -21.56 -10.16 -1.93
CA ALA A 208 -22.13 -8.82 -1.82
C ALA A 208 -22.16 -8.08 -3.18
N GLN A 209 -21.54 -8.67 -4.22
CA GLN A 209 -21.41 -8.02 -5.52
C GLN A 209 -22.74 -8.03 -6.27
N LYS A 210 -23.18 -6.85 -6.70
CA LYS A 210 -24.32 -6.68 -7.61
C LYS A 210 -23.81 -6.43 -9.03
N GLU A 211 -24.53 -6.94 -10.01
CA GLU A 211 -24.20 -6.70 -11.43
C GLU A 211 -24.16 -5.19 -11.72
N GLY A 212 -23.09 -4.71 -12.36
CA GLY A 212 -22.89 -3.29 -12.64
C GLY A 212 -22.36 -2.46 -11.46
N HIS A 213 -22.09 -3.07 -10.30
CA HIS A 213 -21.57 -2.38 -9.11
C HIS A 213 -20.22 -2.97 -8.66
N LEU A 214 -19.30 -2.07 -8.32
CA LEU A 214 -18.12 -2.37 -7.52
C LEU A 214 -18.39 -1.86 -6.11
N ASN A 215 -18.06 -2.66 -5.10
CA ASN A 215 -18.22 -2.26 -3.71
C ASN A 215 -16.84 -2.12 -3.07
N CYS A 216 -16.56 -0.94 -2.52
CA CYS A 216 -15.48 -0.73 -1.56
C CYS A 216 -16.06 -0.53 -0.17
N TYR A 217 -15.38 -1.04 0.86
CA TYR A 217 -15.78 -0.87 2.26
C TYR A 217 -14.71 -0.11 3.01
N THR A 218 -15.09 1.01 3.64
CA THR A 218 -14.19 1.75 4.51
C THR A 218 -14.68 1.68 5.95
N SER A 219 -13.77 1.55 6.91
CA SER A 219 -14.07 1.59 8.35
C SER A 219 -13.03 2.39 9.10
N ILE A 220 -13.48 3.14 10.10
CA ILE A 220 -12.64 3.92 11.02
C ILE A 220 -12.87 3.41 12.43
N ARG A 221 -11.80 2.99 13.10
CA ARG A 221 -11.84 2.49 14.47
C ARG A 221 -12.50 3.49 15.42
N GLY A 222 -13.45 3.00 16.21
CA GLY A 222 -14.16 3.81 17.21
C GLY A 222 -15.28 4.69 16.65
N VAL A 223 -15.59 4.61 15.36
CA VAL A 223 -16.74 5.31 14.76
C VAL A 223 -17.81 4.28 14.34
N PRO A 224 -18.94 4.17 15.07
CA PRO A 224 -20.01 3.24 14.73
C PRO A 224 -20.66 3.59 13.37
N ASN A 225 -21.08 2.58 12.61
CA ASN A 225 -21.87 2.70 11.38
C ASN A 225 -21.23 3.51 10.21
N ASN A 226 -19.91 3.68 10.19
CA ASN A 226 -19.21 4.45 9.17
C ASN A 226 -18.75 3.61 7.95
N ILE A 227 -19.62 2.72 7.45
CA ILE A 227 -19.36 2.01 6.20
C ILE A 227 -19.86 2.87 5.06
N ILE A 228 -18.94 3.44 4.30
CA ILE A 228 -19.26 4.09 3.04
C ILE A 228 -19.08 3.04 1.96
N LEU A 229 -20.20 2.52 1.44
CA LEU A 229 -20.24 1.85 0.15
C LEU A 229 -20.05 2.93 -0.92
N THR A 230 -18.93 2.89 -1.64
CA THR A 230 -18.72 3.67 -2.87
C THR A 230 -18.62 2.74 -4.07
#